data_AF-A0A2P5A7U5-F1
#
_entry.id   AF-A0A2P5A7U5-F1
#
_cell.length_a   1.000
_cell.length_b   1.000
_cell.length_c   1.000
_cell.angle_alpha   90.00
_cell.angle_beta   90.00
_cell.angle_gamma   90.00
#
_symmetry.space_group_name_H-M   'P 1'
#
loop_
_entity.id
_entity.type
_entity.pdbx_description
1 polymer ?
#
loop_
_entity_poly.entity_id
_entity_poly.type
_entity_poly.pdbx_seq_one_letter_code
_entity_poly.pdbx_strand_id
1 'polypeptide(L)'
;MKCPEDASLLKRYVENDRIYSFLAGLNANYDTVRVQVLGKEDLPSLNKTISIIRGEENRRGVMLELMVTKGSAIVSNGRNNRFLKGFQPMEYEHGTTTNQREWENQSGQISKS
;
A
#
# COMPACT_ATOMS: atom_id res chain seq x y z
N MET A 1 -22.60 -3.19 43.62
CA MET A 1 -22.87 -1.91 42.93
C MET A 1 -21.89 -1.86 41.77
N LYS A 2 -22.35 -1.82 40.50
CA LYS A 2 -21.43 -1.57 39.38
C LYS A 2 -21.23 -0.06 39.29
N CYS A 3 -19.99 0.39 39.37
CA CYS A 3 -19.68 1.81 39.21
C CYS A 3 -19.86 2.21 37.73
N PRO A 4 -20.39 3.40 37.43
CA PRO A 4 -20.57 3.86 36.05
C PRO A 4 -19.26 3.91 35.25
N GLU A 5 -18.13 4.07 35.94
CA GLU A 5 -16.77 4.00 35.39
C GLU A 5 -16.47 2.59 34.87
N ASP A 6 -16.76 1.54 35.64
CA ASP A 6 -16.54 0.14 35.24
C ASP A 6 -17.38 -0.23 34.01
N ALA A 7 -18.63 0.24 33.96
CA ALA A 7 -19.51 0.01 32.82
C ALA A 7 -18.98 0.67 31.53
N SER A 8 -18.44 1.88 31.67
CA SER A 8 -17.83 2.63 30.56
C SER A 8 -16.55 1.96 30.07
N LEU A 9 -15.72 1.47 30.99
CA LEU A 9 -14.50 0.74 30.68
C LEU A 9 -14.81 -0.57 29.96
N LEU A 10 -15.77 -1.36 30.46
CA LEU A 10 -16.21 -2.60 29.81
C LEU A 10 -16.73 -2.33 28.39
N LYS A 11 -17.50 -1.26 28.19
CA LYS A 11 -17.99 -0.88 26.86
C LYS A 11 -16.83 -0.62 25.89
N ARG A 12 -15.79 0.10 26.33
CA ARG A 12 -14.59 0.33 25.52
C ARG A 12 -13.85 -0.96 25.18
N TYR A 13 -13.70 -1.87 26.14
CA TYR A 13 -13.07 -3.17 25.89
C TYR A 13 -13.83 -3.99 24.85
N VAL A 14 -15.17 -4.07 24.97
CA VAL A 14 -16.01 -4.79 24.02
C VAL A 14 -15.94 -4.14 22.62
N GLU A 15 -15.90 -2.81 22.54
CA GLU A 15 -15.74 -2.13 21.25
C GLU A 15 -14.37 -2.39 20.62
N ASN A 16 -13.29 -2.32 21.40
CA ASN A 16 -11.94 -2.62 20.95
C ASN A 16 -11.82 -4.07 20.46
N ASP A 17 -12.39 -5.04 21.18
CA ASP A 17 -12.43 -6.45 20.77
C ASP A 17 -13.10 -6.64 19.40
N ARG A 18 -14.20 -5.93 19.16
CA ARG A 18 -14.88 -5.94 17.85
C ARG A 18 -14.03 -5.32 16.75
N ILE A 19 -13.28 -4.26 17.05
CA ILE A 19 -12.34 -3.65 16.11
C ILE A 19 -11.22 -4.63 15.76
N TYR A 20 -10.59 -5.26 16.75
CA TYR A 20 -9.54 -6.24 16.51
C TYR A 20 -10.05 -7.43 15.68
N SER A 21 -11.21 -7.98 16.04
CA SER A 21 -11.86 -9.06 15.30
C SER A 21 -12.15 -8.68 13.84
N PHE A 22 -12.66 -7.46 13.62
CA PHE A 22 -12.92 -6.93 12.29
C PHE A 22 -11.61 -6.80 11.48
N LEU A 23 -10.58 -6.18 12.06
CA LEU A 23 -9.29 -5.97 11.38
C LEU A 23 -8.60 -7.30 11.06
N ALA A 24 -8.65 -8.28 11.97
CA ALA A 24 -8.08 -9.62 11.76
C ALA A 24 -8.77 -10.39 10.61
N GLY A 25 -10.06 -10.09 10.35
CA GLY A 25 -10.80 -10.66 9.23
C GLY A 25 -10.53 -9.99 7.88
N LEU A 26 -9.75 -8.91 7.82
CA LEU A 26 -9.44 -8.22 6.56
C LEU A 26 -8.37 -8.94 5.75
N ASN A 27 -8.48 -8.85 4.42
CA ASN A 27 -7.45 -9.35 3.50
C ASN A 27 -6.08 -8.68 3.74
N ALA A 28 -4.98 -9.40 3.47
CA ALA A 28 -3.59 -8.94 3.60
C ALA A 28 -3.30 -7.63 2.85
N ASN A 29 -4.03 -7.36 1.77
CA ASN A 29 -3.91 -6.11 1.02
C ASN A 29 -4.16 -4.86 1.88
N TYR A 30 -4.87 -4.98 3.00
CA TYR A 30 -5.17 -3.86 3.91
C TYR A 30 -4.19 -3.73 5.09
N ASP A 31 -3.08 -4.48 5.11
CA ASP A 31 -2.07 -4.45 6.17
C ASP A 31 -1.61 -3.03 6.51
N THR A 32 -1.32 -2.21 5.51
CA THR A 32 -0.91 -0.81 5.72
C THR A 32 -1.96 -0.01 6.50
N VAL A 33 -3.24 -0.21 6.19
CA VAL A 33 -4.32 0.49 6.89
C VAL A 33 -4.54 -0.08 8.30
N ARG A 34 -4.36 -1.40 8.49
CA ARG A 34 -4.38 -2.00 9.83
C ARG A 34 -3.30 -1.38 10.73
N VAL A 35 -2.07 -1.26 10.24
CA VAL A 35 -0.98 -0.62 10.98
C VAL A 35 -1.32 0.83 11.32
N GLN A 36 -1.92 1.59 10.39
CA GLN A 36 -2.33 2.97 10.66
C GLN A 36 -3.43 3.10 11.71
N VAL A 37 -4.41 2.18 11.72
CA VAL A 37 -5.50 2.17 12.70
C VAL A 37 -4.97 1.76 14.08
N LEU A 38 -4.13 0.73 14.14
CA LEU A 38 -3.56 0.19 15.37
C LEU A 38 -2.46 1.08 15.96
N GLY A 39 -1.80 1.91 15.14
CA GLY A 39 -0.78 2.86 15.58
C GLY A 39 -1.33 4.15 16.17
N LYS A 40 -2.64 4.30 16.34
CA LYS A 40 -3.27 5.45 17.02
C LYS A 40 -3.20 5.26 18.54
N GLU A 41 -3.03 6.37 19.27
CA GLU A 41 -3.05 6.37 20.75
C GLU A 41 -4.35 5.78 21.29
N ASP A 42 -5.48 6.23 20.76
CA ASP A 42 -6.79 5.63 20.97
C ASP A 42 -7.32 5.01 19.68
N LEU A 43 -7.92 3.84 19.79
CA LEU A 43 -8.57 3.21 18.66
C LEU A 43 -9.78 4.04 18.20
N PRO A 44 -9.97 4.23 16.88
CA PRO A 44 -11.19 4.81 16.35
C PRO A 44 -12.39 3.93 16.68
N SER A 45 -13.59 4.49 16.74
CA SER A 45 -14.82 3.68 16.90
C SER A 45 -14.96 2.66 15.77
N LEU A 46 -15.74 1.60 16.01
CA LEU A 46 -15.94 0.56 15.02
C LEU A 46 -16.46 1.12 13.68
N ASN A 47 -17.43 2.05 13.74
CA ASN A 47 -17.97 2.70 12.55
C ASN A 47 -16.91 3.52 11.79
N LYS A 48 -16.05 4.24 12.52
CA LYS A 48 -14.98 5.01 11.89
C LYS A 48 -13.94 4.09 11.25
N THR A 49 -13.61 2.98 11.90
CA THR A 49 -12.73 1.94 11.33
C THR A 49 -13.30 1.39 10.02
N ILE A 50 -14.58 1.02 10.00
CA ILE A 50 -15.26 0.52 8.78
C ILE A 50 -15.21 1.57 7.67
N SER A 51 -15.47 2.84 7.98
CA SER A 51 -15.42 3.93 6.99
C SER A 51 -14.03 4.13 6.41
N ILE A 52 -12.96 4.01 7.21
CA ILE A 52 -11.57 4.09 6.73
C ILE A 52 -11.29 2.97 5.73
N ILE A 53 -11.66 1.73 6.06
CA ILE A 53 -11.44 0.57 5.18
C ILE A 53 -12.23 0.71 3.87
N ARG A 54 -13.49 1.16 3.93
CA ARG A 54 -14.31 1.42 2.74
C ARG A 54 -13.74 2.53 1.86
N GLY A 55 -13.20 3.58 2.47
CA GLY A 55 -12.53 4.65 1.74
C GLY A 55 -11.30 4.14 0.98
N GLU A 56 -10.49 3.29 1.63
CA GLU A 56 -9.34 2.65 1.02
C GLU A 56 -9.74 1.68 -0.10
N GLU A 57 -10.78 0.88 0.11
CA GLU A 57 -11.34 -0.02 -0.91
C GLU A 57 -11.74 0.75 -2.17
N ASN A 58 -12.50 1.83 -2.02
CA ASN A 58 -12.90 2.69 -3.12
C ASN A 58 -11.68 3.32 -3.84
N ARG A 59 -10.69 3.80 -3.09
CA ARG A 59 -9.45 4.36 -3.65
C ARG A 59 -8.71 3.33 -4.50
N ARG A 60 -8.65 2.08 -4.06
CA ARG A 60 -8.01 0.98 -4.81
C ARG A 60 -8.81 0.60 -6.05
N GLY A 61 -10.15 0.57 -5.95
CA GLY A 61 -11.02 0.35 -7.10
C GLY A 61 -10.81 1.38 -8.21
N VAL A 62 -10.84 2.67 -7.85
CA VAL A 62 -10.60 3.78 -8.80
C VAL A 62 -9.20 3.71 -9.41
N MET A 63 -8.18 3.34 -8.62
CA MET A 63 -6.81 3.24 -9.12
C MET A 63 -6.66 2.10 -10.15
N LEU A 64 -7.31 0.95 -9.94
CA LEU A 64 -7.31 -0.13 -10.93
C LEU A 64 -8.00 0.26 -12.23
N GLU A 65 -9.12 0.98 -12.16
CA GLU A 65 -9.83 1.49 -13.35
C GLU A 65 -8.95 2.46 -14.16
N LEU A 66 -8.22 3.36 -13.49
CA LEU A 66 -7.30 4.29 -14.15
C LEU A 66 -6.09 3.58 -14.79
N MET A 67 -5.59 2.50 -14.18
CA MET A 67 -4.47 1.70 -14.70
C MET A 67 -4.88 0.90 -15.95
N VAL A 68 -6.06 0.28 -15.94
CA VAL A 68 -6.64 -0.38 -17.12
C VAL A 68 -6.85 0.63 -18.25
N THR A 69 -7.30 1.84 -17.91
CA THR A 69 -7.52 2.90 -18.90
C THR A 69 -6.22 3.45 -19.49
N LYS A 70 -5.10 3.48 -18.74
CA LYS A 70 -3.78 3.88 -19.27
C LYS A 70 -3.16 2.85 -20.22
N GLY A 71 -3.60 1.59 -20.21
CA GLY A 71 -3.24 0.56 -21.18
C GLY A 71 -3.96 0.71 -22.53
N SER A 72 -5.04 1.49 -22.58
CA SER A 72 -5.64 1.97 -23.82
C SER A 72 -5.11 3.37 -24.12
N ALA A 73 -4.33 3.49 -25.19
CA ALA A 73 -3.80 4.76 -25.66
C ALA A 73 -4.93 5.79 -25.80
N ILE A 74 -4.99 6.78 -24.90
CA ILE A 74 -5.82 7.97 -25.08
C ILE A 74 -5.17 8.77 -26.20
N VAL A 75 -5.72 8.69 -27.42
CA VAL A 75 -5.43 9.65 -28.48
C VAL A 75 -6.08 10.97 -28.08
N SER A 76 -5.28 11.86 -27.49
CA SER A 76 -5.66 13.24 -27.22
C SER A 76 -5.47 14.08 -28.49
N ASN A 77 -6.57 14.31 -29.23
CA ASN A 77 -6.58 15.38 -30.22
C ASN A 77 -6.51 16.73 -29.49
N GLY A 78 -5.55 17.55 -29.87
CA GLY A 78 -5.06 18.66 -29.06
C GLY A 78 -6.07 19.77 -28.79
N ARG A 79 -5.96 20.34 -27.57
CA ARG A 79 -5.96 21.78 -27.29
C ARG A 79 -5.61 22.04 -25.82
N ASN A 80 -4.32 22.38 -25.62
CA ASN A 80 -3.76 23.27 -24.59
C ASN A 80 -4.45 23.37 -23.21
N ASN A 81 -3.87 22.71 -22.21
CA ASN A 81 -3.84 23.23 -20.84
C ASN A 81 -2.50 22.93 -20.15
N ARG A 82 -1.89 23.99 -19.61
CA ARG A 82 -0.53 24.08 -19.07
C ARG A 82 -0.45 23.67 -17.59
N PHE A 83 -0.72 22.40 -17.24
CA PHE A 83 -0.71 21.97 -15.84
C PHE A 83 0.24 20.81 -15.50
N LEU A 84 1.32 20.62 -16.25
CA LEU A 84 2.40 19.72 -15.88
C LEU A 84 3.75 20.43 -16.01
N LYS A 85 4.08 21.28 -15.05
CA LYS A 85 5.45 21.75 -14.82
C LYS A 85 5.82 21.30 -13.41
N GLY A 86 6.27 20.06 -13.25
CA GLY A 86 6.70 19.58 -11.94
C GLY A 86 6.94 18.09 -11.75
N PHE A 87 6.54 17.21 -12.66
CA PHE A 87 6.92 15.80 -12.58
C PHE A 87 8.02 15.52 -13.59
N GLN A 88 9.27 15.73 -13.16
CA GLN A 88 10.40 15.03 -13.78
C GLN A 88 10.41 13.59 -13.23
N PRO A 89 10.33 12.56 -14.09
CA PRO A 89 10.72 11.22 -13.67
C PRO A 89 12.18 11.27 -13.24
N MET A 90 12.51 10.74 -12.07
CA MET A 90 13.90 10.49 -11.70
C MET A 90 14.43 9.44 -12.68
N GLU A 91 15.24 9.88 -13.65
CA GLU A 91 16.04 8.97 -14.46
C GLU A 91 17.03 8.28 -13.51
N TYR A 92 16.75 7.01 -13.20
CA TYR A 92 17.72 6.12 -12.62
C TYR A 92 18.53 5.52 -13.76
N GLU A 93 19.67 6.12 -14.06
CA GLU A 93 20.73 5.39 -14.76
C GLU A 93 21.99 5.45 -13.92
N HIS A 94 22.37 4.29 -13.37
CA HIS A 94 23.72 3.73 -13.47
C HIS A 94 23.72 2.31 -12.88
N GLY A 95 23.63 1.33 -13.78
CA GLY A 95 23.85 -0.09 -13.52
C GLY A 95 24.13 -0.78 -14.85
N THR A 96 25.39 -0.70 -15.27
CA THR A 96 25.89 -1.05 -16.60
C THR A 96 25.56 -2.48 -17.03
N THR A 97 25.04 -2.58 -18.25
CA THR A 97 25.14 -3.68 -19.22
C THR A 97 25.99 -4.88 -18.79
N THR A 98 25.31 -6.01 -18.65
CA THR A 98 25.81 -7.37 -18.76
C THR A 98 26.86 -7.51 -19.87
N ASN A 99 28.10 -7.84 -19.51
CA ASN A 99 29.09 -8.36 -20.45
C ASN A 99 29.28 -9.86 -20.21
N GLN A 100 28.52 -10.67 -20.95
CA GLN A 100 28.51 -12.14 -20.84
C GLN A 100 29.76 -12.79 -21.47
N ARG A 101 30.80 -12.01 -21.81
CA ARG A 101 32.07 -12.52 -22.37
C ARG A 101 33.22 -12.61 -21.36
N GLU A 102 32.99 -12.20 -20.11
CA GLU A 102 34.05 -12.17 -19.09
C GLU A 102 34.06 -13.41 -18.17
N TRP A 103 33.00 -14.23 -18.17
CA TRP A 103 32.89 -15.44 -17.34
C TRP A 103 33.52 -16.69 -17.94
N GLU A 104 33.82 -16.73 -19.25
CA GLU A 104 34.45 -17.88 -19.90
C GLU A 104 35.99 -17.85 -19.84
N ASN A 105 36.60 -16.69 -19.56
CA ASN A 105 38.06 -16.56 -19.49
C ASN A 105 38.66 -16.80 -18.08
N GLN A 106 37.82 -17.03 -17.06
CA GLN A 106 38.29 -17.30 -15.68
C GLN A 106 38.06 -18.73 -15.20
N SER A 107 37.40 -19.59 -15.99
CA SER A 107 37.23 -21.02 -15.66
C SER A 107 38.38 -21.91 -16.16
N GLY A 108 39.40 -21.34 -16.81
CA GLY A 108 40.51 -22.07 -17.44
C GLY A 108 41.75 -22.36 -16.57
N GLN A 109 41.73 -22.09 -15.25
CA GLN A 109 42.90 -22.29 -14.38
C GLN A 109 42.61 -23.12 -13.11
N ILE A 110 41.74 -24.11 -13.21
CA ILE A 110 41.67 -25.17 -12.19
C ILE A 110 41.68 -26.53 -12.90
N SER A 111 42.83 -26.87 -13.47
CA SER A 111 43.22 -28.26 -13.76
C SER A 111 44.69 -28.31 -14.17
N LYS A 112 45.58 -28.66 -13.23
CA LYS A 112 46.50 -29.81 -13.31
C LYS A 112 47.71 -29.63 -12.37
N SER A 113 47.93 -30.70 -11.60
CA SER A 113 49.14 -31.15 -10.90
C SER A 113 49.73 -30.29 -9.80
#